data_AF-A0A2D9JIL9-F1
#
_entry.id   AF-A0A2D9JIL9-F1
#
_cell.length_a   1.000
_cell.length_b   1.000
_cell.length_c   1.000
_cell.angle_alpha   90.00
_cell.angle_beta   90.00
_cell.angle_gamma   90.00
#
_symmetry.space_group_name_H-M   'P 1'
#
loop_
_entity.id
_entity.type
_entity.pdbx_description
1 polymer ?
#
loop_
_entity_poly.entity_id
_entity_poly.type
_entity_poly.pdbx_seq_one_letter_code
_entity_poly.pdbx_strand_id
1 'polypeptide(L)'
;MPMILTLENRGSITHPRYVLMNSYGFVYCEERDMFVEMGGTLYHDVNPATTQMRQLLLAEHVGEPVRRFTAPIILDLYTTKDVDQATIEDWCLKATRLILHADQHGMGPVNESLGLISVNWAKLREIGTECDQ
;
A
#
# COMPACT_ATOMS: atom_id res chain seq x y z
N MET A 1 1.87 17.75 12.77
CA MET A 1 1.66 16.34 13.15
C MET A 1 1.70 15.55 11.84
N PRO A 2 2.47 14.47 11.71
CA PRO A 2 2.62 13.77 10.43
C PRO A 2 1.27 13.24 9.95
N MET A 3 0.97 13.41 8.66
CA MET A 3 -0.23 12.84 8.05
C MET A 3 -0.11 11.31 8.05
N ILE A 4 -0.99 10.65 8.80
CA ILE A 4 -1.10 9.19 8.80
C ILE A 4 -2.27 8.81 7.91
N LEU A 5 -1.97 8.07 6.85
CA LEU A 5 -2.97 7.53 5.93
C LEU A 5 -3.09 6.01 6.11
N THR A 6 -4.33 5.53 6.08
CA THR A 6 -4.68 4.12 6.19
C THR A 6 -5.47 3.70 4.95
N LEU A 7 -5.17 2.51 4.44
CA LEU A 7 -5.96 1.86 3.40
C LEU A 7 -6.84 0.79 4.04
N GLU A 8 -8.15 0.92 3.87
CA GLU A 8 -9.15 -0.03 4.39
C GLU A 8 -9.86 -0.74 3.23
N ASN A 9 -9.98 -2.08 3.29
CA ASN A 9 -10.85 -2.83 2.38
C ASN A 9 -12.27 -2.88 2.96
N ARG A 10 -13.22 -2.24 2.28
CA ARG A 10 -14.66 -2.25 2.56
C ARG A 10 -15.45 -3.16 1.61
N GLY A 11 -14.78 -3.82 0.68
CA GLY A 11 -15.37 -4.80 -0.22
C GLY A 11 -15.31 -6.22 0.32
N SER A 12 -15.76 -7.18 -0.50
CA SER A 12 -15.57 -8.60 -0.22
C SER A 12 -14.23 -9.08 -0.78
N ILE A 13 -13.85 -10.33 -0.47
CA ILE A 13 -12.65 -10.95 -1.05
C ILE A 13 -12.78 -11.04 -2.58
N THR A 14 -13.96 -11.39 -3.09
CA THR A 14 -14.20 -11.54 -4.54
C THR A 14 -14.41 -10.21 -5.26
N HIS A 15 -14.74 -9.15 -4.53
CA HIS A 15 -14.97 -7.81 -5.06
C HIS A 15 -14.38 -6.77 -4.09
N PRO A 16 -13.04 -6.69 -4.00
CA PRO A 16 -12.39 -5.79 -3.06
C PRO A 16 -12.71 -4.33 -3.42
N ARG A 17 -12.88 -3.51 -2.38
CA ARG A 17 -13.13 -2.08 -2.51
C ARG A 17 -12.32 -1.35 -1.46
N TYR A 18 -11.31 -0.62 -1.89
CA TYR A 18 -10.41 0.06 -0.98
C TYR A 18 -10.81 1.52 -0.81
N VAL A 19 -10.67 2.04 0.40
CA VAL A 19 -10.84 3.45 0.73
C VAL A 19 -9.60 3.96 1.46
N LEU A 20 -9.19 5.17 1.12
CA LEU A 20 -8.12 5.88 1.80
C LEU A 20 -8.70 6.73 2.92
N MET A 21 -8.13 6.60 4.11
CA MET A 21 -8.58 7.32 5.30
C MET A 21 -7.41 8.04 5.97
N ASN A 22 -7.68 9.21 6.54
CA ASN A 22 -6.72 9.87 7.44
C ASN A 22 -6.88 9.38 8.89
N SER A 23 -6.02 9.86 9.79
CA SER A 23 -6.05 9.56 11.23
C SER A 23 -7.34 9.98 11.95
N TYR A 24 -8.15 10.86 11.35
CA TYR A 24 -9.43 11.31 11.89
C TYR A 24 -10.62 10.45 11.43
N GLY A 25 -10.36 9.43 10.60
CA GLY A 25 -11.41 8.58 10.04
C GLY A 25 -12.15 9.19 8.85
N PHE A 26 -11.68 10.32 8.30
CA PHE A 26 -12.24 10.89 7.09
C PHE A 26 -11.69 10.17 5.86
N VAL A 27 -12.53 10.01 4.85
CA VAL A 27 -12.22 9.31 3.61
C VAL A 27 -11.78 10.29 2.53
N TYR A 28 -10.78 9.91 1.73
CA TYR A 28 -10.29 10.77 0.65
C TYR A 28 -11.27 10.78 -0.54
N CYS A 29 -11.56 11.95 -1.08
CA CYS A 29 -12.40 12.16 -2.26
C CYS A 29 -11.58 12.82 -3.37
N GLU A 30 -11.30 12.09 -4.45
CA GLU A 30 -10.52 12.59 -5.60
C GLU A 30 -11.21 13.75 -6.32
N GLU A 31 -12.55 13.70 -6.47
CA GLU A 31 -13.31 14.76 -7.15
C GLU A 31 -13.17 16.12 -6.46
N ARG A 32 -12.97 16.11 -5.14
CA ARG A 32 -12.84 17.31 -4.31
C ARG A 32 -11.42 17.57 -3.83
N ASP A 33 -10.49 16.67 -4.17
CA ASP A 33 -9.08 16.70 -3.73
C ASP A 33 -8.93 16.93 -2.22
N MET A 34 -9.78 16.27 -1.41
CA MET A 34 -9.79 16.48 0.05
C MET A 34 -10.35 15.29 0.82
N PHE A 35 -10.06 15.25 2.13
CA PHE A 35 -10.68 14.32 3.06
C PHE A 35 -12.08 14.80 3.49
N VAL A 36 -13.06 13.91 3.40
CA VAL A 36 -14.47 14.16 3.71
C VAL A 36 -15.00 13.09 4.68
N GLU A 37 -16.04 13.41 5.44
CA GLU A 37 -16.63 12.47 6.41
C GLU A 37 -17.32 11.27 5.72
N MET A 38 -17.92 11.49 4.55
CA MET A 38 -18.66 10.47 3.80
C MET A 38 -18.51 10.67 2.30
N GLY A 39 -18.66 9.59 1.52
CA GLY A 39 -18.65 9.64 0.05
C GLY A 39 -17.26 9.75 -0.57
N GLY A 40 -16.25 9.15 0.05
CA GLY A 40 -14.90 9.08 -0.50
C GLY A 40 -14.79 8.17 -1.73
N THR A 41 -13.70 8.32 -2.46
CA THR A 41 -13.39 7.51 -3.64
C THR A 41 -13.16 6.05 -3.23
N LEU A 42 -13.86 5.13 -3.90
CA LEU A 42 -13.68 3.69 -3.75
C LEU A 42 -12.85 3.14 -4.92
N TYR A 43 -11.72 2.53 -4.60
CA TYR A 43 -10.86 1.88 -5.58
C TYR A 43 -11.21 0.40 -5.68
N HIS A 44 -11.29 -0.12 -6.90
CA HIS A 44 -11.55 -1.55 -7.12
C HIS A 44 -10.27 -2.41 -7.01
N ASP A 45 -9.10 -1.77 -6.96
CA ASP A 45 -7.78 -2.40 -6.92
C ASP A 45 -6.89 -1.67 -5.90
N VAL A 46 -5.97 -2.39 -5.28
CA VAL A 46 -5.08 -1.88 -4.23
C VAL A 46 -3.99 -0.95 -4.80
N ASN A 47 -3.56 -1.15 -6.04
CA ASN A 47 -2.46 -0.41 -6.67
C ASN A 47 -2.83 1.05 -6.96
N PRO A 48 -3.99 1.37 -7.56
CA PRO A 48 -4.44 2.76 -7.69
C PRO A 48 -4.54 3.45 -6.33
N ALA A 49 -5.10 2.76 -5.32
CA ALA A 49 -5.29 3.33 -4.00
C ALA A 49 -3.95 3.63 -3.29
N THR A 50 -3.00 2.70 -3.32
CA THR A 50 -1.65 2.92 -2.76
C THR A 50 -0.86 3.96 -3.54
N THR A 51 -1.09 4.08 -4.85
CA THR A 51 -0.50 5.15 -5.67
C THR A 51 -1.02 6.51 -5.23
N GLN A 52 -2.34 6.66 -5.04
CA GLN A 52 -2.93 7.91 -4.56
C GLN A 52 -2.47 8.24 -3.13
N MET A 53 -2.43 7.24 -2.23
CA MET A 53 -1.87 7.40 -0.89
C MET A 53 -0.45 7.97 -0.92
N ARG A 54 0.40 7.42 -1.79
CA ARG A 54 1.76 7.88 -1.97
C ARG A 54 1.81 9.31 -2.51
N GLN A 55 0.96 9.66 -3.46
CA GLN A 55 0.91 11.02 -4.00
C GLN A 55 0.54 12.05 -2.92
N LEU A 56 -0.45 11.73 -2.08
CA LEU A 56 -0.85 12.58 -0.96
C LEU A 56 0.28 12.77 0.05
N LEU A 57 0.99 11.70 0.41
CA LEU A 57 2.13 11.80 1.32
C LEU A 57 3.31 12.57 0.69
N LEU A 58 3.53 12.44 -0.63
CA LEU A 58 4.55 13.22 -1.33
C LEU A 58 4.20 14.71 -1.43
N ALA A 59 2.91 15.05 -1.49
CA ALA A 59 2.46 16.45 -1.55
C ALA A 59 2.87 17.25 -0.31
N GLU A 60 2.90 16.61 0.87
CA GLU A 60 3.37 17.21 2.12
C GLU A 60 4.88 17.50 2.13
N HIS A 61 5.65 16.82 1.27
CA HIS A 61 7.11 16.94 1.19
C HIS A 61 7.58 17.63 -0.10
N VAL A 62 6.71 18.42 -0.73
CA VAL A 62 7.06 19.20 -1.92
C VAL A 62 8.19 20.18 -1.60
N GLY A 63 9.32 20.04 -2.30
CA GLY A 63 10.51 20.90 -2.15
C GLY A 63 11.70 20.21 -1.48
N GLU A 64 11.51 19.03 -0.90
CA GLU A 64 12.60 18.26 -0.29
C GLU A 64 13.35 17.37 -1.31
N PRO A 65 14.67 17.15 -1.16
CA PRO A 65 15.43 16.26 -2.03
C PRO A 65 15.03 14.78 -1.83
N VAL A 66 14.51 14.13 -2.88
CA VAL A 66 14.06 12.73 -2.82
C VAL A 66 15.16 11.73 -3.18
N ARG A 67 15.38 10.72 -2.33
CA ARG A 67 16.20 9.54 -2.63
C ARG A 67 15.31 8.30 -2.66
N ARG A 68 15.24 7.61 -3.81
CA ARG A 68 14.33 6.48 -4.02
C ARG A 68 15.06 5.15 -3.95
N PHE A 69 14.52 4.22 -3.17
CA PHE A 69 15.00 2.84 -3.05
C PHE A 69 13.86 1.87 -3.41
N THR A 70 14.19 0.68 -3.91
CA THR A 70 13.20 -0.35 -4.26
C THR A 70 13.81 -1.72 -3.92
N ALA A 71 13.05 -2.57 -3.24
CA ALA A 71 13.41 -3.94 -2.92
C ALA A 71 12.29 -4.88 -3.38
N PRO A 72 12.58 -5.95 -4.13
CA PRO A 72 11.59 -6.97 -4.45
C PRO A 72 11.29 -7.82 -3.21
N ILE A 73 10.03 -8.23 -3.05
CA ILE A 73 9.63 -9.25 -2.07
C ILE A 73 9.47 -10.56 -2.84
N ILE A 74 10.18 -11.60 -2.41
CA ILE A 74 10.04 -12.97 -2.93
C ILE A 74 9.12 -13.73 -1.98
N LEU A 75 8.15 -14.46 -2.53
CA LEU A 75 7.18 -15.24 -1.78
C LEU A 75 7.26 -16.71 -2.23
N ASP A 76 7.60 -17.59 -1.29
CA ASP A 76 7.52 -19.04 -1.51
C ASP A 76 6.24 -19.58 -0.86
N LEU A 77 5.34 -20.15 -1.68
CA LEU A 77 4.07 -20.73 -1.23
C LEU A 77 4.09 -22.25 -1.43
N TYR A 78 4.03 -23.01 -0.33
CA TYR A 78 3.97 -24.47 -0.37
C TYR A 78 2.52 -24.95 -0.20
N THR A 79 1.88 -25.37 -1.30
CA THR A 79 0.49 -25.84 -1.30
C THR A 79 0.27 -26.90 -2.38
N THR A 80 -0.68 -27.82 -2.15
CA THR A 80 -1.15 -28.79 -3.16
C THR A 80 -2.42 -28.33 -3.87
N LYS A 81 -2.95 -27.16 -3.49
CA LYS A 81 -4.14 -26.55 -4.06
C LYS A 81 -3.76 -25.36 -4.91
N ASP A 82 -4.44 -25.19 -6.04
CA ASP A 82 -4.34 -23.97 -6.83
C ASP A 82 -4.88 -22.79 -6.02
N VAL A 83 -4.11 -21.69 -6.01
CA VAL A 83 -4.48 -20.43 -5.38
C VAL A 83 -4.38 -19.37 -6.47
N ASP A 84 -5.46 -18.63 -6.69
CA ASP A 84 -5.44 -17.55 -7.68
C ASP A 84 -4.60 -16.36 -7.19
N GLN A 85 -4.14 -15.55 -8.14
CA GLN A 85 -3.31 -14.38 -7.87
C GLN A 85 -4.01 -13.41 -6.91
N ALA A 86 -5.32 -13.21 -7.04
CA ALA A 86 -6.09 -12.30 -6.19
C ALA A 86 -6.05 -12.72 -4.71
N THR A 87 -6.12 -14.02 -4.43
CA THR A 87 -6.01 -14.56 -3.07
C THR A 87 -4.60 -14.39 -2.51
N ILE A 88 -3.57 -14.59 -3.34
CA ILE A 88 -2.17 -14.34 -2.93
C ILE A 88 -1.96 -12.86 -2.62
N GLU A 89 -2.46 -11.96 -3.47
CA GLU A 89 -2.37 -10.52 -3.28
C GLU A 89 -3.12 -10.04 -2.02
N ASP A 90 -4.31 -10.55 -1.74
CA ASP A 90 -5.06 -10.23 -0.52
C ASP A 90 -4.34 -10.76 0.74
N TRP A 91 -3.84 -12.00 0.69
CA TRP A 91 -3.06 -12.55 1.80
C TRP A 91 -1.75 -11.77 2.01
N CYS A 92 -1.03 -11.46 0.93
CA CYS A 92 0.18 -10.67 1.00
C CYS A 92 -0.13 -9.27 1.51
N LEU A 93 -1.19 -8.59 1.05
CA LEU A 93 -1.59 -7.29 1.58
C LEU A 93 -1.84 -7.33 3.09
N LYS A 94 -2.47 -8.40 3.59
CA LYS A 94 -2.68 -8.63 5.02
C LYS A 94 -1.36 -8.89 5.75
N ALA A 95 -0.47 -9.69 5.18
CA ALA A 95 0.83 -10.05 5.76
C ALA A 95 1.88 -8.92 5.69
N THR A 96 1.84 -8.13 4.61
CA THR A 96 2.67 -6.95 4.36
C THR A 96 2.00 -5.67 4.82
N ARG A 97 1.01 -5.74 5.71
CA ARG A 97 0.82 -4.67 6.69
C ARG A 97 2.13 -4.57 7.46
N LEU A 98 3.09 -3.90 6.84
CA LEU A 98 4.39 -3.61 7.38
C LEU A 98 4.10 -2.67 8.54
N ILE A 99 4.00 -3.24 9.73
CA ILE A 99 3.78 -2.46 10.95
C ILE A 99 5.10 -1.74 11.19
N LEU A 100 5.24 -0.56 10.60
CA LEU A 100 6.22 0.41 11.02
C LEU A 100 5.76 0.89 12.40
N HIS A 101 6.32 0.30 13.45
CA HIS A 101 6.18 0.81 14.81
C HIS A 101 6.88 2.16 14.90
N ALA A 102 6.18 3.22 14.50
CA ALA A 102 6.70 4.59 14.45
C ALA A 102 7.25 5.03 15.82
N ASP A 103 6.64 4.59 16.92
CA ASP A 103 7.09 4.87 18.28
C ASP A 103 8.47 4.27 18.59
N GLN A 104 8.82 3.15 17.96
CA GLN A 104 10.07 2.43 18.19
C GLN A 104 11.15 2.75 17.16
N HIS A 105 10.76 3.08 15.92
CA HIS A 105 11.67 3.20 14.78
C HIS A 105 11.71 4.60 14.15
N GLY A 106 10.87 5.53 14.62
CA GLY A 106 10.71 6.84 14.00
C GLY A 106 9.96 6.77 12.67
N MET A 107 9.68 7.94 12.09
CA MET A 107 9.00 8.04 10.79
C MET A 107 9.95 7.78 9.60
N GLY A 108 11.26 7.67 9.84
CA GLY A 108 12.30 7.46 8.84
C GLY A 108 13.68 7.29 9.50
N PRO A 109 14.75 7.08 8.71
CA PRO A 109 16.09 6.77 9.25
C PRO A 109 16.73 7.90 10.08
N VAL A 110 16.20 9.12 10.00
CA VAL A 110 16.62 10.29 10.80
C VAL A 110 15.39 11.07 11.28
N ASN A 111 15.55 11.89 12.33
CA ASN A 111 14.48 12.78 12.80
C ASN A 111 14.00 13.68 11.65
N GLU A 112 12.69 13.94 11.60
CA GLU A 112 12.02 14.74 10.55
C GLU A 112 12.01 14.11 9.15
N SER A 113 12.48 12.87 8.97
CA SER A 113 12.35 12.14 7.70
C SER A 113 11.11 11.24 7.67
N LEU A 114 10.48 11.13 6.49
CA LEU A 114 9.39 10.18 6.22
C LEU A 114 9.86 9.07 5.27
N GLY A 115 9.88 7.85 5.77
CA GLY A 115 10.07 6.62 5.00
C GLY A 115 8.74 6.10 4.48
N LEU A 116 8.54 6.18 3.17
CA LEU A 116 7.39 5.57 2.51
C LEU A 116 7.77 4.21 1.95
N ILE A 117 7.21 3.14 2.51
CA ILE A 117 7.37 1.78 2.01
C ILE A 117 6.12 1.41 1.22
N SER A 118 6.30 1.11 -0.07
CA SER A 118 5.23 0.63 -0.94
C SER A 118 5.69 -0.65 -1.63
N VAL A 119 4.85 -1.67 -1.65
CA VAL A 119 5.07 -2.88 -2.46
C VAL A 119 4.43 -2.65 -3.83
N ASN A 120 5.20 -2.81 -4.90
CA ASN A 120 4.68 -2.73 -6.27
C ASN A 120 4.24 -4.11 -6.74
N TRP A 121 2.95 -4.43 -6.57
CA TRP A 121 2.38 -5.74 -6.93
C TRP A 121 2.34 -6.00 -8.43
N ALA A 122 2.31 -4.96 -9.27
CA ALA A 122 2.36 -5.11 -10.73
C ALA A 122 3.70 -5.71 -11.24
N LYS A 123 4.70 -5.84 -10.37
CA LYS A 123 5.96 -6.53 -10.66
C LYS A 123 6.03 -7.93 -10.06
N LEU A 124 4.97 -8.41 -9.40
CA LEU A 124 4.85 -9.79 -8.97
C LEU A 124 4.68 -10.66 -10.22
N ARG A 125 5.65 -11.54 -10.48
CA ARG A 125 5.62 -12.45 -11.61
C ARG A 125 6.12 -13.81 -11.18
N GLU A 126 5.51 -14.85 -11.72
CA GLU A 126 5.98 -16.23 -11.62
C GLU A 126 7.40 -16.31 -12.23
N ILE A 127 8.39 -16.69 -11.43
CA ILE A 127 9.66 -17.14 -11.98
C ILE A 127 9.41 -18.58 -12.39
N GLY A 128 9.19 -18.80 -13.69
CA GLY A 128 9.13 -20.14 -14.27
C GLY A 128 10.39 -20.90 -13.87
N THR A 129 10.21 -22.12 -13.39
CA THR A 129 11.29 -23.04 -13.07
C THR A 129 12.04 -23.36 -14.36
N GLU A 130 13.09 -22.61 -14.68
CA GLU A 130 14.13 -23.10 -15.59
C GLU A 130 14.87 -24.22 -14.85
N CYS A 131 14.30 -25.41 -14.90
CA CYS A 131 15.09 -26.63 -14.98
C CYS A 131 15.63 -26.71 -16.41
N ASP A 132 16.69 -25.97 -16.70
CA ASP A 132 17.49 -26.20 -17.90
C ASP A 132 18.82 -26.84 -17.51
N GLN A 133 19.00 -28.03 -18.09
CA GLN A 133 20.18 -28.87 -18.08
C GLN A 133 21.31 -28.27 -18.93
#